data_AF-A0A356C2D3-F1
#
_entry.id   AF-A0A356C2D3-F1
#
_cell.length_a   1.000
_cell.length_b   1.000
_cell.length_c   1.000
_cell.angle_alpha   90.00
_cell.angle_beta   90.00
_cell.angle_gamma   90.00
#
_symmetry.space_group_name_H-M   'P 1'
#
loop_
_entity.id
_entity.type
_entity.pdbx_description
1 polymer ?
#
loop_
_entity_poly.entity_id
_entity_poly.type
_entity_poly.pdbx_seq_one_letter_code
_entity_poly.pdbx_strand_id
1 'polypeptide(L)'
;MSGDYKVLGTSKPDNLHAGVEVPLLTKGVKLAANQGVLARGSVIGIVTVGGLGKLCDANSVDGSQVADCILVNDTDTGTGTGVMAVCYQSGIFHRDALTVGLNSTIDDHAAELRAGGIYLRDEYPIEPVAAVAPIFNVDLSALTIGDLELNPAFSPSIEAYLTTTDQVADKITATAASTDTTVAITVNGVDHTNATNATWGEAGSVNVVVITVTHDDDETKSKVYIVLVERES
;
A
#
# COMPACT_ATOMS: atom_id res chain seq x y z
N MET A 1 -27.83 24.01 -22.88
CA MET A 1 -27.46 22.91 -23.79
C MET A 1 -26.43 22.08 -23.06
N SER A 2 -26.80 20.91 -22.53
CA SER A 2 -25.86 19.99 -21.88
C SER A 2 -25.27 19.11 -22.97
N GLY A 3 -24.01 19.33 -23.32
CA GLY A 3 -23.32 18.54 -24.33
C GLY A 3 -22.82 17.24 -23.71
N ASP A 4 -23.51 16.14 -23.96
CA ASP A 4 -23.07 14.81 -23.56
C ASP A 4 -21.87 14.39 -24.43
N TYR A 5 -20.69 14.26 -23.83
CA TYR A 5 -19.52 13.69 -24.48
C TYR A 5 -19.48 12.18 -24.26
N LYS A 6 -19.32 11.40 -25.33
CA LYS A 6 -19.09 9.95 -25.27
C LYS A 6 -17.61 9.70 -25.56
N VAL A 7 -16.89 9.09 -24.61
CA VAL A 7 -15.52 8.60 -24.83
C VAL A 7 -15.59 7.48 -25.87
N LEU A 8 -14.97 7.69 -27.03
CA LEU A 8 -15.00 6.74 -28.16
C LEU A 8 -13.92 5.66 -28.06
N GLY A 9 -13.01 5.77 -27.11
CA GLY A 9 -11.96 4.81 -26.82
C GLY A 9 -10.84 5.44 -25.99
N THR A 10 -10.18 4.62 -25.17
CA THR A 10 -8.92 4.97 -24.51
C THR A 10 -7.80 4.21 -25.21
N SER A 11 -6.71 4.91 -25.58
CA SER A 11 -5.49 4.26 -26.06
C SER A 11 -4.48 4.31 -24.93
N LYS A 12 -4.22 3.17 -24.29
CA LYS A 12 -3.11 3.00 -23.35
C LYS A 12 -1.94 2.39 -24.15
N PRO A 13 -0.85 3.12 -24.40
CA PRO A 13 0.34 2.52 -25.00
C PRO A 13 0.84 1.38 -24.10
N ASP A 14 1.33 0.30 -24.71
CA ASP A 14 1.74 -0.92 -24.00
C ASP A 14 3.08 -0.76 -23.25
N ASN A 15 3.78 0.36 -23.45
CA ASN A 15 5.08 0.72 -22.86
C ASN A 15 6.13 -0.40 -22.92
N LEU A 16 5.99 -1.38 -23.82
CA LEU A 16 6.80 -2.60 -23.76
C LEU A 16 8.28 -2.33 -24.12
N HIS A 17 8.54 -1.45 -25.08
CA HIS A 17 9.90 -1.08 -25.46
C HIS A 17 10.36 0.14 -24.64
N ALA A 18 11.52 0.00 -23.98
CA ALA A 18 12.04 1.03 -23.09
C ALA A 18 13.34 1.69 -23.61
N GLY A 19 13.77 1.37 -24.84
CA GLY A 19 14.96 1.96 -25.45
C GLY A 19 15.22 1.49 -26.87
N VAL A 20 16.16 2.15 -27.55
CA VAL A 20 16.63 1.84 -28.91
C VAL A 20 18.13 1.55 -28.96
N GLU A 21 18.80 1.62 -27.82
CA GLU A 21 20.26 1.48 -27.69
C GLU A 21 20.74 0.04 -27.97
N VAL A 22 19.86 -0.94 -27.78
CA VAL A 22 20.09 -2.34 -28.14
C VAL A 22 19.15 -2.71 -29.29
N PRO A 23 19.66 -3.23 -30.42
CA PRO A 23 18.84 -3.62 -31.55
C PRO A 23 17.76 -4.63 -31.15
N LEU A 24 16.53 -4.39 -31.61
CA LEU A 24 15.42 -5.32 -31.48
C LEU A 24 15.57 -6.42 -32.54
N LEU A 25 16.06 -7.59 -32.13
CA LEU A 25 16.12 -8.78 -32.98
C LEU A 25 14.94 -9.69 -32.64
N THR A 26 14.40 -10.37 -33.65
CA THR A 26 13.28 -11.30 -33.49
C THR A 26 13.64 -12.69 -33.97
N LYS A 27 13.09 -13.71 -33.33
CA LYS A 27 13.17 -15.12 -33.74
C LYS A 27 11.79 -15.77 -33.75
N GLY A 28 11.65 -16.82 -34.54
CA GLY A 28 10.46 -17.68 -34.50
C GLY A 28 10.57 -18.71 -33.38
N VAL A 29 9.51 -18.89 -32.60
CA VAL A 29 9.41 -19.92 -31.57
C VAL A 29 8.11 -20.69 -31.75
N LYS A 30 8.18 -22.01 -31.70
CA LYS A 30 6.98 -22.86 -31.68
C LYS A 30 6.50 -22.98 -30.24
N LEU A 31 5.40 -22.33 -29.90
CA LEU A 31 4.79 -22.41 -28.57
C LEU A 31 4.08 -23.76 -28.40
N ALA A 32 4.23 -24.38 -27.24
CA ALA A 32 3.46 -25.57 -26.88
C ALA A 32 1.96 -25.22 -26.81
N ALA A 33 1.09 -26.16 -27.19
CA ALA A 33 -0.35 -25.98 -27.05
C ALA A 33 -0.81 -26.01 -25.59
N ASN A 34 -2.07 -25.63 -25.36
CA ASN A 34 -2.78 -25.66 -24.08
C ASN A 34 -2.23 -24.70 -23.01
N GLN A 35 -1.68 -23.57 -23.43
CA GLN A 35 -1.29 -22.48 -22.52
C GLN A 35 -2.30 -21.32 -22.51
N GLY A 36 -3.39 -21.45 -23.27
CA GLY A 36 -4.34 -20.37 -23.52
C GLY A 36 -3.75 -19.27 -24.39
N VAL A 37 -4.23 -18.04 -24.17
CA VAL A 37 -3.74 -16.84 -24.85
C VAL A 37 -2.61 -16.23 -24.04
N LEU A 38 -1.40 -16.25 -24.60
CA LEU A 38 -0.24 -15.55 -24.04
C LEU A 38 -0.23 -14.12 -24.57
N ALA A 39 -0.14 -13.14 -23.69
CA ALA A 39 -0.11 -11.73 -24.07
C ALA A 39 1.26 -11.32 -24.64
N ARG A 40 1.30 -10.30 -25.50
CA ARG A 40 2.52 -9.57 -25.87
C ARG A 40 3.26 -9.14 -24.60
N GLY A 41 4.58 -9.32 -24.56
CA GLY A 41 5.39 -9.11 -23.35
C GLY A 41 5.55 -10.37 -22.48
N SER A 42 4.85 -11.47 -22.78
CA SER A 42 5.06 -12.74 -22.08
C SER A 42 6.49 -13.23 -22.28
N VAL A 43 7.18 -13.53 -21.20
CA VAL A 43 8.52 -14.12 -21.18
C VAL A 43 8.38 -15.62 -21.43
N ILE A 44 9.09 -16.09 -22.44
CA ILE A 44 9.03 -17.46 -22.91
C ILE A 44 10.35 -18.16 -22.55
N GLY A 45 10.24 -19.31 -21.89
CA GLY A 45 11.32 -20.26 -21.75
C GLY A 45 11.18 -21.40 -22.75
N ILE A 46 12.30 -22.06 -23.07
CA ILE A 46 12.33 -23.14 -24.05
C ILE A 46 12.48 -24.48 -23.35
N VAL A 47 11.52 -25.38 -23.58
CA VAL A 47 11.58 -26.75 -23.08
C VAL A 47 12.79 -27.46 -23.69
N THR A 48 13.65 -28.02 -22.84
CA THR A 48 14.91 -28.69 -23.21
C THR A 48 14.65 -29.82 -24.21
N VAL A 49 13.58 -30.59 -23.96
CA VAL A 49 13.17 -31.70 -24.84
C VAL A 49 12.11 -31.20 -25.81
N GLY A 50 12.46 -31.19 -27.10
CA GLY A 50 11.54 -30.82 -28.18
C GLY A 50 11.54 -29.33 -28.55
N GLY A 51 12.18 -28.47 -27.76
CA GLY A 51 12.42 -27.07 -28.12
C GLY A 51 11.16 -26.20 -28.24
N LEU A 52 10.08 -26.61 -27.56
CA LEU A 52 8.83 -25.85 -27.57
C LEU A 52 8.89 -24.72 -26.55
N GLY A 53 8.36 -23.56 -26.92
CA GLY A 53 8.24 -22.40 -26.03
C GLY A 53 7.06 -22.55 -25.07
N LYS A 54 7.30 -22.23 -23.80
CA LYS A 54 6.26 -22.09 -22.78
C LYS A 54 6.39 -20.78 -22.02
N LEU A 55 5.29 -20.31 -21.44
CA LEU A 55 5.34 -19.21 -20.46
C LEU A 55 6.36 -19.58 -19.38
N CYS A 56 7.33 -18.70 -19.19
CA CYS A 56 8.44 -18.96 -18.28
C CYS A 56 7.95 -18.93 -16.83
N ASP A 57 8.27 -19.98 -16.07
CA ASP A 57 7.95 -20.09 -14.65
C ASP A 57 9.13 -20.79 -13.97
N ALA A 58 9.79 -20.13 -13.01
CA ALA A 58 10.91 -20.56 -12.21
C ALA A 58 10.72 -21.93 -11.53
N ASN A 59 9.47 -22.33 -11.23
CA ASN A 59 9.18 -23.65 -10.65
C ASN A 59 9.08 -24.77 -11.70
N SER A 60 9.13 -24.44 -12.99
CA SER A 60 9.20 -25.44 -14.05
C SER A 60 10.52 -26.22 -13.98
N VAL A 61 10.51 -27.45 -14.48
CA VAL A 61 11.68 -28.36 -14.44
C VAL A 61 12.01 -28.96 -15.81
N ASP A 62 11.35 -28.47 -16.87
CA ASP A 62 11.45 -29.02 -18.23
C ASP A 62 12.39 -28.21 -19.15
N GLY A 63 13.01 -27.14 -18.63
CA GLY A 63 13.84 -26.18 -19.34
C GLY A 63 13.17 -24.81 -19.49
N SER A 64 11.84 -24.77 -19.47
CA SER A 64 11.10 -23.51 -19.63
C SER A 64 11.17 -22.56 -18.43
N GLN A 65 11.77 -23.00 -17.31
CA GLN A 65 12.07 -22.13 -16.18
C GLN A 65 13.17 -21.11 -16.46
N VAL A 66 13.97 -21.30 -17.52
CA VAL A 66 15.00 -20.34 -17.92
C VAL A 66 14.42 -19.44 -19.01
N ALA A 67 14.33 -18.15 -18.72
CA ALA A 67 13.82 -17.17 -19.68
C ALA A 67 14.77 -17.03 -20.89
N ASP A 68 14.19 -16.98 -22.09
CA ASP A 68 14.94 -17.01 -23.35
C ASP A 68 14.50 -15.94 -24.36
N CYS A 69 13.20 -15.61 -24.42
CA CYS A 69 12.70 -14.57 -25.33
C CYS A 69 11.38 -13.95 -24.86
N ILE A 70 10.94 -12.86 -25.50
CA ILE A 70 9.70 -12.15 -25.15
C ILE A 70 8.72 -12.18 -26.31
N LEU A 71 7.45 -12.51 -26.08
CA LEU A 71 6.44 -12.62 -27.12
C LEU A 71 6.10 -11.28 -27.78
N VAL A 72 6.09 -11.22 -29.12
CA VAL A 72 5.82 -9.99 -29.89
C VAL A 72 4.33 -9.67 -29.99
N ASN A 73 3.44 -10.66 -30.04
CA ASN A 73 2.00 -10.42 -30.16
C ASN A 73 1.22 -11.42 -29.31
N ASP A 74 0.03 -11.01 -28.87
CA ASP A 74 -0.92 -11.92 -28.24
C ASP A 74 -1.09 -13.16 -29.12
N THR A 75 -0.82 -14.33 -28.55
CA THR A 75 -0.84 -15.60 -29.29
C THR A 75 -1.66 -16.61 -28.52
N ASP A 76 -2.76 -17.05 -29.12
CA ASP A 76 -3.49 -18.22 -28.67
C ASP A 76 -2.71 -19.48 -29.05
N THR A 77 -2.31 -20.26 -28.06
CA THR A 77 -1.54 -21.50 -28.25
C THR A 77 -2.41 -22.67 -28.71
N GLY A 78 -3.74 -22.51 -28.70
CA GLY A 78 -4.70 -23.52 -29.12
C GLY A 78 -4.57 -24.84 -28.35
N THR A 79 -5.17 -25.91 -28.88
CA THR A 79 -5.20 -27.24 -28.23
C THR A 79 -4.48 -28.34 -29.03
N GLY A 80 -3.83 -27.97 -30.15
CA GLY A 80 -3.21 -28.90 -31.11
C GLY A 80 -1.72 -29.18 -30.86
N THR A 81 -0.90 -29.13 -31.92
CA THR A 81 0.53 -29.49 -31.87
C THR A 81 1.47 -28.31 -31.59
N GLY A 82 0.93 -27.18 -31.14
CA GLY A 82 1.62 -25.92 -30.89
C GLY A 82 1.54 -24.93 -32.05
N VAL A 83 1.72 -23.64 -31.75
CA VAL A 83 1.54 -22.52 -32.68
C VAL A 83 2.86 -21.77 -32.85
N MET A 84 3.19 -21.35 -34.08
CA MET A 84 4.37 -20.52 -34.32
C MET A 84 4.09 -19.09 -33.88
N ALA A 85 4.99 -18.52 -33.10
CA ALA A 85 4.97 -17.12 -32.70
C ALA A 85 6.31 -16.45 -33.03
N VAL A 86 6.28 -15.12 -33.11
CA VAL A 86 7.49 -14.31 -33.19
C VAL A 86 7.80 -13.79 -31.80
N CYS A 87 9.05 -13.94 -31.37
CA CYS A 87 9.53 -13.46 -30.09
C CYS A 87 10.75 -12.53 -30.28
N TYR A 88 10.90 -11.53 -29.44
CA TYR A 88 12.11 -10.74 -29.32
C TYR A 88 13.23 -11.56 -28.70
N GLN A 89 14.38 -11.59 -29.36
CA GLN A 89 15.61 -12.22 -28.90
C GLN A 89 16.53 -11.24 -28.17
N SER A 90 16.45 -9.94 -28.49
CA SER A 90 17.24 -8.89 -27.84
C SER A 90 16.48 -7.57 -27.84
N GLY A 91 16.88 -6.66 -26.95
CA GLY A 91 16.31 -5.32 -26.85
C GLY A 91 16.29 -4.78 -25.43
N ILE A 92 15.73 -3.58 -25.26
CA ILE A 92 15.47 -2.97 -23.94
C ILE A 92 13.97 -2.96 -23.72
N PHE A 93 13.51 -3.62 -22.68
CA PHE A 93 12.09 -3.81 -22.37
C PHE A 93 11.73 -3.23 -21.01
N HIS A 94 10.50 -2.74 -20.90
CA HIS A 94 9.97 -2.23 -19.65
C HIS A 94 9.60 -3.38 -18.71
N ARG A 95 10.16 -3.39 -17.49
CA ARG A 95 10.00 -4.50 -16.54
C ARG A 95 8.53 -4.84 -16.26
N ASP A 96 7.71 -3.83 -15.98
CA ASP A 96 6.30 -4.03 -15.60
C ASP A 96 5.40 -4.38 -16.78
N ALA A 97 5.89 -4.22 -18.02
CA ALA A 97 5.18 -4.65 -19.22
C ALA A 97 5.41 -6.13 -19.54
N LEU A 98 6.32 -6.80 -18.83
CA LEU A 98 6.61 -8.22 -19.03
C LEU A 98 5.73 -9.09 -18.13
N THR A 99 5.43 -10.30 -18.60
CA THR A 99 4.62 -11.28 -17.86
C THR A 99 5.31 -12.63 -17.80
N VAL A 100 5.28 -13.28 -16.65
CA VAL A 100 5.80 -14.64 -16.41
C VAL A 100 4.70 -15.50 -15.78
N GLY A 101 4.99 -16.78 -15.56
CA GLY A 101 4.11 -17.70 -14.86
C GLY A 101 3.82 -17.25 -13.42
N LEU A 102 2.69 -17.73 -12.88
CA LEU A 102 2.14 -17.27 -11.61
C LEU A 102 3.04 -17.52 -10.40
N ASN A 103 4.02 -18.42 -10.52
CA ASN A 103 4.94 -18.74 -9.42
C ASN A 103 6.29 -18.06 -9.59
N SER A 104 6.37 -16.98 -10.37
CA SER A 104 7.62 -16.29 -10.67
C SER A 104 7.42 -14.80 -10.81
N THR A 105 8.52 -14.08 -10.68
CA THR A 105 8.61 -12.64 -10.93
C THR A 105 9.65 -12.39 -12.02
N ILE A 106 9.62 -11.21 -12.64
CA ILE A 106 10.63 -10.84 -13.65
C ILE A 106 12.03 -10.75 -13.03
N ASP A 107 12.14 -10.42 -11.74
CA ASP A 107 13.42 -10.40 -11.02
C ASP A 107 14.10 -11.77 -10.96
N ASP A 108 13.31 -12.84 -10.81
CA ASP A 108 13.83 -14.22 -10.81
C ASP A 108 14.55 -14.56 -12.12
N HIS A 109 14.17 -13.86 -13.20
CA HIS A 109 14.65 -14.13 -14.57
C HIS A 109 15.60 -13.06 -15.13
N ALA A 110 15.92 -12.03 -14.35
CA ALA A 110 16.67 -10.87 -14.83
C ALA A 110 18.10 -11.23 -15.27
N ALA A 111 18.73 -12.21 -14.62
CA ALA A 111 20.10 -12.61 -14.90
C ALA A 111 20.22 -13.33 -16.25
N GLU A 112 19.35 -14.30 -16.54
CA GLU A 112 19.36 -15.00 -17.82
C GLU A 112 18.87 -14.13 -18.97
N LEU A 113 17.90 -13.24 -18.76
CA LEU A 113 17.46 -12.28 -19.77
C LEU A 113 18.62 -11.37 -20.19
N ARG A 114 19.35 -10.84 -19.20
CA ARG A 114 20.55 -10.03 -19.45
C ARG A 114 21.63 -10.80 -20.19
N ALA A 115 21.85 -12.07 -19.84
CA ALA A 115 22.80 -12.94 -20.53
C ALA A 115 22.37 -13.21 -21.99
N GLY A 116 21.05 -13.29 -22.25
CA GLY A 116 20.46 -13.45 -23.57
C GLY A 116 20.43 -12.19 -24.44
N GLY A 117 20.81 -11.02 -23.91
CA GLY A 117 20.78 -9.73 -24.62
C GLY A 117 19.45 -8.99 -24.53
N ILE A 118 18.59 -9.39 -23.59
CA ILE A 118 17.37 -8.71 -23.20
C ILE A 118 17.65 -7.91 -21.93
N TYR A 119 17.60 -6.59 -22.04
CA TYR A 119 17.86 -5.68 -20.93
C TYR A 119 16.55 -5.16 -20.37
N LEU A 120 16.42 -5.24 -19.07
CA LEU A 120 15.30 -4.65 -18.35
C LEU A 120 15.62 -3.21 -18.01
N ARG A 121 14.65 -2.33 -18.27
CA ARG A 121 14.66 -0.95 -17.81
C ARG A 121 13.38 -0.73 -17.05
N ASP A 122 13.51 -0.15 -15.87
CA ASP A 122 12.39 0.36 -15.13
C ASP A 122 12.04 1.72 -15.76
N GLU A 123 10.76 2.00 -15.98
CA GLU A 123 10.34 3.39 -16.13
C GLU A 123 10.87 4.06 -14.86
N TYR A 124 11.74 5.08 -15.01
CA TYR A 124 12.04 5.92 -13.86
C TYR A 124 10.69 6.53 -13.53
N PRO A 125 10.01 6.06 -12.48
CA PRO A 125 8.71 6.60 -12.25
C PRO A 125 9.01 8.04 -11.88
N ILE A 126 8.31 8.98 -12.49
CA ILE A 126 8.05 10.23 -11.79
C ILE A 126 7.10 9.89 -10.62
N GLU A 127 7.55 9.03 -9.70
CA GLU A 127 6.96 8.93 -8.40
C GLU A 127 6.99 10.36 -7.86
N PRO A 128 5.88 10.95 -7.37
CA PRO A 128 6.07 11.81 -6.22
C PRO A 128 6.84 10.93 -5.24
N VAL A 129 8.11 11.26 -4.93
CA VAL A 129 8.92 10.62 -3.87
C VAL A 129 7.94 10.05 -2.88
N ALA A 130 7.83 8.71 -2.79
CA ALA A 130 6.77 8.05 -2.03
C ALA A 130 6.54 8.90 -0.80
N ALA A 131 5.42 9.66 -0.80
CA ALA A 131 5.28 10.76 0.14
C ALA A 131 5.55 10.12 1.49
N VAL A 132 6.60 10.56 2.21
CA VAL A 132 6.86 10.06 3.56
C VAL A 132 5.48 10.10 4.20
N ALA A 133 4.90 8.94 4.51
CA ALA A 133 3.52 8.89 4.93
C ALA A 133 3.43 9.92 6.06
N PRO A 134 2.58 10.97 5.91
CA PRO A 134 2.64 12.10 6.81
C PRO A 134 2.60 11.57 8.24
N ILE A 135 3.59 11.96 9.04
CA ILE A 135 3.64 11.57 10.45
C ILE A 135 2.57 12.37 11.18
N PHE A 136 1.38 11.80 11.26
CA PHE A 136 0.29 12.40 12.01
C PHE A 136 0.54 12.21 13.50
N ASN A 137 0.96 13.28 14.17
CA ASN A 137 1.12 13.28 15.62
C ASN A 137 -0.20 13.71 16.28
N VAL A 138 -0.91 12.71 16.81
CA VAL A 138 -2.18 12.88 17.54
C VAL A 138 -2.02 12.61 19.04
N ASP A 139 -0.81 12.75 19.56
CA ASP A 139 -0.58 12.62 21.00
C ASP A 139 -0.99 13.89 21.76
N LEU A 140 -1.32 13.74 23.05
CA LEU A 140 -1.32 14.86 23.99
C LEU A 140 0.12 15.15 24.46
N SER A 141 0.47 16.43 24.60
CA SER A 141 1.69 16.88 25.27
C SER A 141 1.49 17.10 26.77
N ALA A 142 0.24 17.33 27.20
CA ALA A 142 -0.15 17.43 28.60
C ALA A 142 -1.63 17.08 28.80
N LEU A 143 -1.93 16.45 29.93
CA LEU A 143 -3.29 16.19 30.42
C LEU A 143 -3.34 16.43 31.93
N THR A 144 -4.25 17.29 32.38
CA THR A 144 -4.51 17.52 33.81
C THR A 144 -6.00 17.54 34.11
N ILE A 145 -6.35 17.07 35.31
CA ILE A 145 -7.66 17.19 35.92
C ILE A 145 -7.45 17.97 37.22
N GLY A 146 -7.66 19.29 37.20
CA GLY A 146 -7.29 20.16 38.32
C GLY A 146 -5.82 20.02 38.69
N ASP A 147 -5.55 19.91 39.99
CA ASP A 147 -4.24 19.62 40.57
C ASP A 147 -4.08 18.13 40.95
N LEU A 148 -4.97 17.25 40.45
CA LEU A 148 -4.99 15.83 40.80
C LEU A 148 -3.83 15.07 40.15
N GLU A 149 -3.30 14.08 40.86
CA GLU A 149 -2.27 13.18 40.33
C GLU A 149 -2.94 12.07 39.51
N LEU A 150 -2.53 11.92 38.25
CA LEU A 150 -2.94 10.81 37.40
C LEU A 150 -2.10 9.58 37.74
N ASN A 151 -2.74 8.42 37.85
CA ASN A 151 -2.08 7.13 38.02
C ASN A 151 -2.42 6.20 36.85
N PRO A 152 -1.43 5.81 36.03
CA PRO A 152 0.00 6.19 36.10
C PRO A 152 0.23 7.68 35.79
N ALA A 153 1.39 8.22 36.16
CA ALA A 153 1.75 9.60 35.80
C ALA A 153 1.65 9.80 34.27
N PHE A 154 1.23 11.00 33.85
CA PHE A 154 0.96 11.27 32.44
C PHE A 154 2.15 10.92 31.53
N SER A 155 1.87 10.12 30.50
CA SER A 155 2.79 9.85 29.39
C SER A 155 2.00 9.80 28.09
N PRO A 156 2.46 10.43 27.00
CA PRO A 156 1.77 10.39 25.71
C PRO A 156 1.46 8.96 25.22
N SER A 157 2.27 7.97 25.62
CA SER A 157 2.12 6.55 25.27
C SER A 157 1.05 5.79 26.05
N ILE A 158 0.46 6.39 27.10
CA ILE A 158 -0.53 5.75 27.97
C ILE A 158 -1.90 6.36 27.68
N GLU A 159 -2.90 5.50 27.45
CA GLU A 159 -4.24 5.87 27.00
C GLU A 159 -5.30 5.77 28.11
N ALA A 160 -4.94 5.26 29.28
CA ALA A 160 -5.87 5.07 30.39
C ALA A 160 -5.26 5.50 31.73
N TYR A 161 -6.01 6.26 32.51
CA TYR A 161 -5.60 6.83 33.79
C TYR A 161 -6.70 6.73 34.83
N LEU A 162 -6.29 6.71 36.10
CA LEU A 162 -7.16 6.80 37.26
C LEU A 162 -6.74 8.00 38.11
N THR A 163 -7.71 8.69 38.70
CA THR A 163 -7.47 9.68 39.76
C THR A 163 -8.69 9.76 40.68
N THR A 164 -8.52 10.32 41.88
CA THR A 164 -9.59 10.51 42.87
C THR A 164 -9.76 12.00 43.17
N THR A 165 -10.98 12.44 43.50
CA THR A 165 -11.27 13.83 43.89
C THR A 165 -12.31 13.88 45.00
N ASP A 166 -12.13 14.80 45.95
CA ASP A 166 -13.14 15.16 46.95
C ASP A 166 -14.01 16.35 46.50
N GLN A 167 -13.63 16.99 45.38
CA GLN A 167 -14.30 18.17 44.84
C GLN A 167 -15.56 17.80 44.06
N VAL A 168 -16.43 18.78 43.88
CA VAL A 168 -17.62 18.65 43.01
C VAL A 168 -17.33 18.94 41.54
N ALA A 169 -16.19 19.59 41.26
CA ALA A 169 -15.77 19.94 39.92
C ALA A 169 -14.27 20.22 39.85
N ASP A 170 -13.62 19.75 38.78
CA ASP A 170 -12.21 20.02 38.51
C ASP A 170 -12.02 20.50 37.06
N LYS A 171 -11.01 21.34 36.84
CA LYS A 171 -10.72 21.89 35.52
C LYS A 171 -9.99 20.86 34.67
N ILE A 172 -10.56 20.50 33.53
CA ILE A 172 -9.90 19.62 32.56
C ILE A 172 -9.05 20.46 31.61
N THR A 173 -7.76 20.13 31.49
CA THR A 173 -6.88 20.74 30.50
C THR A 173 -6.18 19.64 29.71
N ALA A 174 -6.47 19.55 28.41
CA ALA A 174 -5.79 18.66 27.47
C ALA A 174 -5.09 19.50 26.41
N THR A 175 -3.79 19.27 26.21
CA THR A 175 -2.98 20.02 25.23
C THR A 175 -2.46 19.04 24.20
N ALA A 176 -2.81 19.24 22.92
CA ALA A 176 -2.25 18.43 21.85
C ALA A 176 -0.74 18.65 21.68
N ALA A 177 -0.04 17.64 21.18
CA ALA A 177 1.37 17.73 20.85
C ALA A 177 1.63 18.39 19.48
N SER A 178 0.62 18.40 18.61
CA SER A 178 0.67 19.04 17.29
C SER A 178 -0.37 20.16 17.17
N THR A 179 -0.09 21.16 16.33
CA THR A 179 -1.06 22.23 16.02
C THR A 179 -2.11 21.81 15.01
N ASP A 180 -1.83 20.77 14.21
CA ASP A 180 -2.70 20.28 13.14
C ASP A 180 -3.69 19.23 13.68
N THR A 181 -4.18 19.46 14.89
CA THR A 181 -5.08 18.55 15.59
C THR A 181 -6.16 19.28 16.36
N THR A 182 -7.31 18.63 16.43
CA THR A 182 -8.46 19.06 17.22
C THR A 182 -8.62 18.13 18.42
N VAL A 183 -8.81 18.71 19.61
CA VAL A 183 -9.07 17.99 20.86
C VAL A 183 -10.55 18.10 21.21
N ALA A 184 -11.23 16.96 21.23
CA ALA A 184 -12.60 16.84 21.73
C ALA A 184 -12.60 16.15 23.10
N ILE A 185 -13.42 16.64 24.03
CA ILE A 185 -13.55 16.07 25.39
C ILE A 185 -15.01 15.77 25.64
N THR A 186 -15.29 14.59 26.18
CA THR A 186 -16.60 14.28 26.77
C THR A 186 -16.43 13.87 28.22
N VAL A 187 -17.37 14.27 29.06
CA VAL A 187 -17.46 13.88 30.46
C VAL A 187 -18.79 13.16 30.65
N ASN A 188 -18.73 11.90 31.07
CA ASN A 188 -19.89 11.00 31.15
C ASN A 188 -20.71 10.95 29.83
N GLY A 189 -20.02 11.05 28.70
CA GLY A 189 -20.62 11.04 27.36
C GLY A 189 -21.23 12.36 26.88
N VAL A 190 -21.09 13.46 27.64
CA VAL A 190 -21.55 14.80 27.24
C VAL A 190 -20.34 15.65 26.85
N ASP A 191 -20.44 16.39 25.75
CA ASP A 191 -19.40 17.31 25.28
C ASP A 191 -18.99 18.30 26.38
N HIS A 192 -17.68 18.44 26.56
CA HIS A 192 -17.09 19.34 27.53
C HIS A 192 -16.08 20.27 26.86
N THR A 193 -16.09 21.55 27.27
CA THR A 193 -15.17 22.54 26.71
C THR A 193 -13.81 22.45 27.42
N ASN A 194 -12.73 22.30 26.67
CA ASN A 194 -11.38 22.25 27.21
C ASN A 194 -11.05 23.51 28.04
N ALA A 195 -10.20 23.35 29.05
CA ALA A 195 -9.79 24.37 30.01
C ALA A 195 -10.94 24.96 30.87
N THR A 196 -12.06 24.24 30.99
CA THR A 196 -13.18 24.60 31.88
C THR A 196 -13.44 23.50 32.93
N ASN A 197 -14.16 23.85 34.00
CA ASN A 197 -14.52 22.91 35.08
C ASN A 197 -15.56 21.89 34.62
N ALA A 198 -15.20 20.61 34.68
CA ALA A 198 -16.14 19.51 34.56
C ALA A 198 -16.80 19.25 35.92
N THR A 199 -18.10 18.95 35.92
CA THR A 199 -18.84 18.61 37.14
C THR A 199 -18.92 17.11 37.33
N TRP A 200 -18.74 16.66 38.57
CA TRP A 200 -18.77 15.24 38.93
C TRP A 200 -20.14 14.81 39.44
N GLY A 201 -20.46 13.53 39.25
CA GLY A 201 -21.63 12.88 39.85
C GLY A 201 -21.59 12.91 41.38
N GLU A 202 -22.54 12.24 42.04
CA GLU A 202 -22.61 12.20 43.52
C GLU A 202 -21.34 11.61 44.16
N ALA A 203 -21.17 11.84 45.46
CA ALA A 203 -20.08 11.23 46.23
C ALA A 203 -20.10 9.70 46.08
N GLY A 204 -18.94 9.07 45.85
CA GLY A 204 -18.82 7.66 45.50
C GLY A 204 -19.06 7.30 44.02
N SER A 205 -19.29 8.29 43.14
CA SER A 205 -19.43 8.04 41.70
C SER A 205 -18.08 7.89 40.98
N VAL A 206 -18.08 7.12 39.90
CA VAL A 206 -16.97 7.09 38.94
C VAL A 206 -17.38 7.86 37.70
N ASN A 207 -16.61 8.90 37.35
CA ASN A 207 -16.84 9.75 36.20
C ASN A 207 -15.85 9.38 35.09
N VAL A 208 -16.33 9.32 33.86
CA VAL A 208 -15.52 8.93 32.70
C VAL A 208 -15.24 10.16 31.86
N VAL A 209 -13.98 10.53 31.74
CA VAL A 209 -13.51 11.57 30.83
C VAL A 209 -12.88 10.89 29.62
N VAL A 210 -13.40 11.17 28.43
CA VAL A 210 -12.83 10.70 27.17
C VAL A 210 -12.29 11.91 26.41
N ILE A 211 -11.01 11.87 26.06
CA ILE A 211 -10.34 12.88 25.26
C ILE A 211 -9.94 12.24 23.94
N THR A 212 -10.43 12.78 22.83
CA THR A 212 -10.09 12.35 21.48
C THR A 212 -9.28 13.45 20.81
N VAL A 213 -8.05 13.11 20.42
CA VAL A 213 -7.19 13.96 19.59
C VAL A 213 -7.30 13.45 18.17
N THR A 214 -7.68 14.32 17.23
CA THR A 214 -7.90 13.97 15.82
C THR A 214 -7.05 14.87 14.95
N HIS A 215 -6.41 14.32 13.91
CA HIS A 215 -5.69 15.13 12.93
C HIS A 215 -6.66 15.91 12.04
N ASP A 216 -6.38 17.18 11.78
CA ASP A 216 -7.33 18.08 11.11
C ASP A 216 -7.56 17.72 9.63
N ASP A 217 -6.55 17.15 8.96
CA ASP A 217 -6.65 16.74 7.56
C ASP A 217 -7.17 15.30 7.35
N ASP A 218 -7.21 14.48 8.42
CA ASP A 218 -7.60 13.07 8.31
C ASP A 218 -8.21 12.57 9.63
N GLU A 219 -9.54 12.56 9.67
CA GLU A 219 -10.31 12.11 10.85
C GLU A 219 -10.07 10.64 11.22
N THR A 220 -9.51 9.82 10.32
CA THR A 220 -9.15 8.42 10.63
C THR A 220 -7.88 8.32 11.48
N LYS A 221 -7.15 9.43 11.63
CA LYS A 221 -5.96 9.55 12.46
C LYS A 221 -6.38 10.21 13.76
N SER A 222 -6.69 9.36 14.73
CA SER A 222 -7.12 9.80 16.04
C SER A 222 -6.51 8.94 17.14
N LYS A 223 -6.34 9.53 18.32
CA LYS A 223 -5.96 8.81 19.54
C LYS A 223 -6.90 9.20 20.68
N VAL A 224 -7.22 8.22 21.52
CA VAL A 224 -8.17 8.37 22.62
C VAL A 224 -7.46 8.17 23.94
N TYR A 225 -7.65 9.11 24.86
CA TYR A 225 -7.22 9.03 26.25
C TYR A 225 -8.45 8.98 27.16
N ILE A 226 -8.44 8.07 28.13
CA ILE A 226 -9.53 7.87 29.08
C ILE A 226 -9.00 8.15 30.49
N VAL A 227 -9.71 9.00 31.23
CA VAL A 227 -9.46 9.22 32.66
C VAL A 227 -10.71 8.81 33.43
N LEU A 228 -10.54 7.88 34.37
CA LEU A 228 -11.54 7.58 35.38
C LEU A 228 -11.29 8.49 36.59
N VAL A 229 -12.29 9.28 36.95
CA VAL A 229 -12.25 10.18 38.11
C VAL A 229 -13.24 9.64 39.15
N GLU A 230 -12.71 9.03 40.21
CA GLU A 230 -13.52 8.54 41.32
C GLU A 230 -13.75 9.67 42.33
N ARG A 231 -15.03 10.00 42.56
CA ARG A 231 -15.38 10.98 43.59
C ARG A 231 -15.45 10.28 44.94
N GLU A 232 -14.72 10.79 45.93
CA GLU A 232 -14.73 10.23 47.28
C GLU A 232 -16.14 10.27 47.91
N SER A 233 -16.43 9.33 48.81
CA SER A 233 -17.74 9.15 49.47
C SER A 233 -17.99 10.10 50.62
#